data_AF-A0A2N3QN85-F1
#
_entry.id   AF-A0A2N3QN85-F1
#
_cell.length_a   1.000
_cell.length_b   1.000
_cell.length_c   1.000
_cell.angle_alpha   90.00
_cell.angle_beta   90.00
_cell.angle_gamma   90.00
#
_symmetry.space_group_name_H-M   'P 1'
#
loop_
_entity.id
_entity.type
_entity.pdbx_description
1 polymer ?
#
loop_
_entity_poly.entity_id
_entity_poly.type
_entity_poly.pdbx_seq_one_letter_code
_entity_poly.pdbx_strand_id
1 'polypeptide(L)'
;MNEPTTEGEETIILPTINTPRMPHAPQSRELVKTDTPARPDLPHATFGGYQRDAVDAYLIQLEDALQDARQHAQELTATVNDLHTQHALMEQQVENAREDSRINTARIAELAQERDQARHDAQNSIAAMAEEQQAFVNSCRKRGQQLMDKAQTEYDAKLKQAGIDAQHTIQDAKEEAESILASAKHTSQNILDAAKQKSEAIDQRGTQIIEQAKQTAANMIADAQKQQDDIRHECAQQVADAQQETEHYQQLRDHILGELNDIATRLNQLPRTAAHPSKQ
;
A
#
# COMPACT_ATOMS: atom_id res chain seq x y z
N MET A 1 12.59 41.91 12.65
CA MET A 1 12.37 42.59 11.36
C MET A 1 10.86 42.80 11.29
N ASN A 2 10.31 43.83 11.93
CA ASN A 2 10.20 45.21 11.44
C ASN A 2 9.85 45.27 9.95
N GLU A 3 8.54 45.28 9.66
CA GLU A 3 7.82 46.42 9.08
C GLU A 3 6.31 46.10 8.98
N PRO A 4 5.41 46.95 9.50
CA PRO A 4 4.01 46.97 9.11
C PRO A 4 3.83 47.97 7.96
N THR A 5 3.37 47.53 6.80
CA THR A 5 3.10 48.41 5.66
C THR A 5 1.64 48.83 5.61
N THR A 6 1.47 50.15 5.74
CA THR A 6 0.39 51.00 5.21
C THR A 6 -1.00 50.79 5.77
N GLU A 7 -1.23 51.47 6.89
CA GLU A 7 -2.50 52.14 7.21
C GLU A 7 -3.05 52.79 5.94
N GLY A 8 -4.23 52.37 5.51
CA GLY A 8 -5.01 53.12 4.53
C GLY A 8 -5.40 54.44 5.17
N GLU A 9 -4.81 55.52 4.69
CA GLU A 9 -5.22 56.88 5.00
C GLU A 9 -6.69 57.05 4.58
N GLU A 10 -7.62 56.81 5.52
CA GLU A 10 -8.96 57.36 5.43
C GLU A 10 -8.79 58.87 5.42
N THR A 11 -8.84 59.43 4.21
CA THR A 11 -8.95 60.87 4.00
C THR A 11 -10.25 61.29 4.68
N ILE A 12 -10.13 61.82 5.90
CA ILE A 12 -11.22 62.54 6.55
C ILE A 12 -11.47 63.77 5.67
N ILE A 13 -12.41 63.66 4.75
CA ILE A 13 -13.00 64.82 4.09
C ILE A 13 -13.80 65.53 5.18
N LEU A 14 -13.11 66.38 5.93
CA LEU A 14 -13.76 67.38 6.76
C LEU A 14 -14.70 68.14 5.83
N PRO A 15 -16.02 68.20 6.10
CA PRO A 15 -16.88 69.09 5.35
C PRO A 15 -16.31 70.49 5.54
N THR A 16 -15.80 71.08 4.47
CA THR A 16 -15.40 72.48 4.44
C THR A 16 -16.65 73.26 4.82
N ILE A 17 -16.71 73.70 6.09
CA ILE A 17 -17.72 74.64 6.53
C ILE A 17 -17.46 75.88 5.69
N ASN A 18 -18.26 76.03 4.64
CA ASN A 18 -18.25 77.19 3.79
C ASN A 18 -18.87 78.30 4.64
N THR A 19 -18.08 78.87 5.54
CA THR A 19 -18.50 80.04 6.32
C THR A 19 -18.88 81.11 5.30
N PRO A 20 -20.15 81.55 5.27
CA PRO A 20 -20.53 82.62 4.38
C PRO A 20 -19.62 83.79 4.67
N ARG A 21 -18.87 84.21 3.65
CA ARG A 21 -18.01 85.39 3.69
C ARG A 21 -18.93 86.55 4.01
N MET A 22 -18.95 86.97 5.28
CA MET A 22 -19.71 88.13 5.72
C MET A 22 -19.42 89.28 4.75
N PRO A 23 -20.44 89.89 4.12
CA PRO A 23 -20.21 91.12 3.37
C PRO A 23 -19.53 92.09 4.34
N HIS A 24 -18.46 92.72 3.85
CA HIS A 24 -17.67 93.69 4.58
C HIS A 24 -18.56 94.52 5.51
N ALA A 25 -18.26 94.50 6.81
CA ALA A 25 -18.85 95.44 7.76
C ALA A 25 -18.83 96.82 7.08
N PRO A 26 -19.97 97.52 6.97
CA PRO A 26 -19.96 98.87 6.43
C PRO A 26 -18.92 99.61 7.27
N GLN A 27 -17.87 100.11 6.60
CA GLN A 27 -16.88 100.96 7.23
C GLN A 27 -17.66 101.97 8.05
N SER A 28 -17.37 102.04 9.35
CA SER A 28 -17.97 103.00 10.26
C SER A 28 -17.82 104.38 9.62
N ARG A 29 -18.84 104.81 8.87
CA ARG A 29 -19.00 106.21 8.50
C ARG A 29 -19.04 106.88 9.85
N GLU A 30 -18.02 107.68 10.14
CA GLU A 30 -17.98 108.53 11.32
C GLU A 30 -19.40 109.05 11.49
N LEU A 31 -20.01 108.74 12.64
CA LEU A 31 -21.19 109.45 13.10
C LEU A 31 -20.80 110.91 12.98
N VAL A 32 -21.27 111.57 11.91
CA VAL A 32 -21.13 113.00 11.74
C VAL A 32 -21.70 113.54 13.03
N LYS A 33 -20.81 114.06 13.88
CA LYS A 33 -21.22 114.95 14.95
C LYS A 33 -22.01 116.01 14.22
N THR A 34 -23.33 115.93 14.30
CA THR A 34 -24.17 117.06 13.92
C THR A 34 -23.78 118.10 14.94
N ASP A 35 -22.76 118.89 14.60
CA ASP A 35 -22.40 120.10 15.32
C ASP A 35 -23.71 120.84 15.47
N THR A 36 -24.26 120.80 16.68
CA THR A 36 -25.42 121.61 17.02
C THR A 36 -24.94 123.02 16.73
N PRO A 37 -25.53 123.76 15.78
CA PRO A 37 -24.96 125.03 15.36
C PRO A 37 -24.84 125.89 16.62
N ALA A 38 -23.60 126.19 17.01
CA ALA A 38 -23.33 127.00 18.18
C ALA A 38 -24.12 128.29 18.01
N ARG A 39 -24.88 128.69 19.04
CA ARG A 39 -25.82 129.83 18.98
C ARG A 39 -25.07 131.06 18.43
N PRO A 40 -25.34 131.50 17.20
CA PRO A 40 -24.53 132.54 16.58
C PRO A 40 -24.85 133.89 17.17
N ASP A 41 -23.82 134.73 17.31
CA ASP A 41 -23.95 136.12 17.72
C ASP A 41 -24.43 136.94 16.51
N LEU A 42 -25.74 137.22 16.47
CA LEU A 42 -26.40 137.84 15.32
C LEU A 42 -26.21 139.38 15.35
N PRO A 43 -25.82 140.02 14.24
CA PRO A 43 -25.58 141.47 14.21
C PRO A 43 -26.87 142.28 14.47
N HIS A 44 -26.77 143.37 15.23
CA HIS A 44 -27.88 144.26 15.57
C HIS A 44 -28.07 145.40 14.54
N ALA A 45 -29.32 145.74 14.24
CA ALA A 45 -29.70 146.95 13.50
C ALA A 45 -29.72 148.18 14.43
N THR A 46 -29.52 149.38 13.89
CA THR A 46 -29.34 150.67 14.61
C THR A 46 -30.49 151.08 15.56
N PHE A 47 -31.59 150.33 15.57
CA PHE A 47 -32.72 150.49 16.48
C PHE A 47 -33.04 149.15 17.19
N GLY A 48 -32.10 148.63 17.99
CA GLY A 48 -32.36 147.61 19.02
C GLY A 48 -32.92 146.24 18.57
N GLY A 49 -32.95 145.95 17.27
CA GLY A 49 -33.38 144.66 16.70
C GLY A 49 -32.20 143.90 16.08
N TYR A 50 -32.39 142.61 15.79
CA TYR A 50 -31.42 141.86 14.97
C TYR A 50 -31.55 142.24 13.50
N GLN A 51 -30.45 142.19 12.74
CA GLN A 51 -30.50 142.33 11.30
C GLN A 51 -31.32 141.19 10.71
N ARG A 52 -32.42 141.55 10.05
CA ARG A 52 -33.38 140.61 9.45
C ARG A 52 -32.68 139.61 8.53
N ASP A 53 -31.78 140.09 7.68
CA ASP A 53 -31.04 139.24 6.72
C ASP A 53 -30.14 138.20 7.42
N ALA A 54 -29.60 138.52 8.60
CA ALA A 54 -28.77 137.59 9.37
C ALA A 54 -29.62 136.54 10.11
N VAL A 55 -30.80 136.92 10.60
CA VAL A 55 -31.77 135.99 11.18
C VAL A 55 -32.32 135.04 10.12
N ASP A 56 -32.68 135.57 8.94
CA ASP A 56 -33.18 134.77 7.81
C ASP A 56 -32.12 133.79 7.30
N ALA A 57 -30.85 134.21 7.21
CA ALA A 57 -29.73 133.31 6.86
C ALA A 57 -29.51 132.19 7.89
N TYR A 58 -29.68 132.47 9.18
CA TYR A 58 -29.54 131.46 10.24
C TYR A 58 -30.74 130.49 10.27
N LEU A 59 -31.95 130.97 10.01
CA LEU A 59 -33.14 130.12 9.86
C LEU A 59 -32.97 129.15 8.68
N ILE A 60 -32.44 129.61 7.55
CA ILE A 60 -32.11 128.76 6.40
C ILE A 60 -31.08 127.68 6.79
N GLN A 61 -30.02 128.05 7.51
CA GLN A 61 -29.03 127.07 7.99
C GLN A 61 -29.61 126.03 8.95
N LEU A 62 -30.54 126.43 9.82
CA LEU A 62 -31.25 125.53 10.74
C LEU A 62 -32.20 124.60 9.98
N GLU A 63 -32.88 125.10 8.95
CA GLU A 63 -33.74 124.30 8.07
C GLU A 63 -32.93 123.27 7.29
N ASP A 64 -31.79 123.66 6.72
CA ASP A 64 -30.85 122.76 6.03
C ASP A 64 -30.30 121.69 6.99
N ALA A 65 -29.84 122.08 8.18
CA ALA A 65 -29.36 121.13 9.19
C ALA A 65 -30.43 120.14 9.67
N LEU A 66 -31.69 120.60 9.78
CA LEU A 66 -32.82 119.75 10.15
C LEU A 66 -33.21 118.81 9.01
N GLN A 67 -33.08 119.25 7.76
CA GLN A 67 -33.29 118.42 6.58
C GLN A 67 -32.21 117.35 6.44
N ASP A 68 -30.93 117.69 6.65
CA ASP A 68 -29.81 116.75 6.67
C ASP A 68 -29.96 115.71 7.79
N ALA A 69 -30.34 116.16 9.00
CA ALA A 69 -30.61 115.25 10.12
C ALA A 69 -31.77 114.28 9.81
N ARG A 70 -32.81 114.72 9.09
CA ARG A 70 -33.92 113.85 8.65
C ARG A 70 -33.47 112.85 7.60
N GLN A 71 -32.67 113.26 6.62
CA GLN A 71 -32.11 112.35 5.61
C GLN A 71 -31.23 111.29 6.27
N HIS A 72 -30.34 111.70 7.18
CA HIS A 72 -29.48 110.78 7.92
C HIS A 72 -30.30 109.81 8.81
N ALA A 73 -31.39 110.28 9.43
CA ALA A 73 -32.30 109.42 10.19
C ALA A 73 -33.03 108.40 9.30
N GLN A 74 -33.39 108.78 8.07
CA GLN A 74 -34.00 107.87 7.09
C GLN A 74 -33.00 106.80 6.61
N GLU A 75 -31.76 107.19 6.29
CA GLU A 75 -30.68 106.26 5.93
C GLU A 75 -30.37 105.29 7.08
N LEU A 76 -30.29 105.79 8.32
CA LEU A 76 -30.09 104.95 9.49
C LEU A 76 -31.25 103.97 9.69
N THR A 77 -32.49 104.41 9.47
CA THR A 77 -33.66 103.52 9.55
C THR A 77 -33.60 102.42 8.49
N ALA A 78 -33.19 102.76 7.26
CA ALA A 78 -33.04 101.79 6.17
C ALA A 78 -31.94 100.76 6.47
N THR A 79 -30.78 101.20 6.97
CA THR A 79 -29.68 100.30 7.36
C THR A 79 -30.05 99.39 8.52
N VAL A 80 -30.77 99.90 9.52
CA VAL A 80 -31.30 99.09 10.64
C VAL A 80 -32.28 98.04 10.11
N ASN A 81 -33.17 98.38 9.17
CA ASN A 81 -34.11 97.41 8.58
C ASN A 81 -33.39 96.32 7.76
N ASP A 82 -32.33 96.67 7.01
CA ASP A 82 -31.51 95.70 6.29
C ASP A 82 -30.79 94.76 7.26
N LEU A 83 -30.21 95.31 8.34
CA LEU A 83 -29.55 94.52 9.37
C LEU A 83 -30.51 93.55 10.08
N HIS A 84 -31.75 93.97 10.37
CA HIS A 84 -32.79 93.08 10.90
C HIS A 84 -33.11 91.94 9.93
N THR A 85 -33.19 92.24 8.63
CA THR A 85 -33.45 91.24 7.59
C THR A 85 -32.30 90.23 7.49
N GLN A 86 -31.04 90.71 7.53
CA GLN A 86 -29.85 89.85 7.55
C GLN A 86 -29.79 88.99 8.82
N HIS A 87 -30.13 89.55 9.99
CA HIS A 87 -30.18 88.81 11.24
C HIS A 87 -31.21 87.67 11.18
N ALA A 88 -32.41 87.94 10.67
CA ALA A 88 -33.46 86.92 10.51
C ALA A 88 -33.02 85.78 9.58
N LEU A 89 -32.34 86.09 8.47
CA LEU A 89 -31.77 85.07 7.58
C LEU A 89 -30.68 84.25 8.26
N MET A 90 -29.81 84.89 9.04
CA MET A 90 -28.74 84.21 9.79
C MET A 90 -29.33 83.29 10.87
N GLU A 91 -30.34 83.73 11.61
CA GLU A 91 -31.05 82.89 12.59
C GLU A 91 -31.67 81.66 11.94
N GLN A 92 -32.29 81.83 10.77
CA GLN A 92 -32.83 80.72 10.00
C GLN A 92 -31.75 79.72 9.57
N GLN A 93 -30.59 80.20 9.11
CA GLN A 93 -29.47 79.33 8.72
C GLN A 93 -28.90 78.56 9.92
N VAL A 94 -28.79 79.21 11.09
CA VAL A 94 -28.34 78.56 12.32
C VAL A 94 -29.32 77.48 12.75
N GLU A 95 -30.62 77.73 12.64
CA GLU A 95 -31.63 76.73 13.02
C GLU A 95 -31.63 75.53 12.06
N ASN A 96 -31.51 75.77 10.75
CA ASN A 96 -31.36 74.68 9.77
C ASN A 96 -30.10 73.84 10.05
N ALA A 97 -28.96 74.48 10.34
CA ALA A 97 -27.72 73.77 10.66
C ALA A 97 -27.81 72.94 11.96
N ARG A 98 -28.56 73.44 12.95
CA ARG A 98 -28.84 72.68 14.19
C ARG A 98 -29.69 71.45 13.90
N GLU A 99 -30.69 71.58 13.05
CA GLU A 99 -31.55 70.46 12.69
C GLU A 99 -30.80 69.40 11.88
N ASP A 100 -30.00 69.82 10.89
CA ASP A 100 -29.11 68.91 10.16
C ASP A 100 -28.14 68.19 11.10
N SER A 101 -27.57 68.89 12.08
CA SER A 101 -26.70 68.29 13.09
C SER A 101 -27.42 67.25 13.95
N ARG A 102 -28.69 67.49 14.31
CA ARG A 102 -29.51 66.52 15.07
C ARG A 102 -29.79 65.27 14.23
N ILE A 103 -30.22 65.45 12.98
CA ILE A 103 -30.50 64.36 12.05
C ILE A 103 -29.23 63.53 11.82
N ASN A 104 -28.09 64.17 11.57
CA ASN A 104 -26.82 63.47 11.37
C ASN A 104 -26.38 62.71 12.63
N THR A 105 -26.57 63.29 13.81
CA THR A 105 -26.23 62.61 15.08
C THR A 105 -27.09 61.36 15.29
N ALA A 106 -28.40 61.46 15.02
CA ALA A 106 -29.31 60.31 15.10
C ALA A 106 -28.90 59.22 14.10
N ARG A 107 -28.60 59.60 12.85
CA ARG A 107 -28.18 58.66 11.81
C ARG A 107 -26.84 57.97 12.14
N ILE A 108 -25.88 58.70 12.72
CA ILE A 108 -24.63 58.11 13.19
C ILE A 108 -24.88 57.08 14.31
N ALA A 109 -25.80 57.36 15.22
CA ALA A 109 -26.17 56.42 16.28
C ALA A 109 -26.84 55.15 15.72
N GLU A 110 -27.74 55.29 14.74
CA GLU A 110 -28.37 54.16 14.04
C GLU A 110 -27.32 53.29 13.32
N LEU A 111 -26.42 53.91 12.55
CA LEU A 111 -25.35 53.19 11.85
C LEU A 111 -24.39 52.50 12.82
N ALA A 112 -24.12 53.09 13.98
CA ALA A 112 -23.31 52.45 15.01
C ALA A 112 -24.00 51.19 15.57
N GLN A 113 -25.31 51.26 15.80
CA GLN A 113 -26.10 50.11 16.26
C GLN A 113 -26.17 49.01 15.20
N GLU A 114 -26.41 49.36 13.93
CA GLU A 114 -26.41 48.40 12.82
C GLU A 114 -25.06 47.71 12.67
N ARG A 115 -23.96 48.47 12.76
CA ARG A 115 -22.60 47.92 12.71
C ARG A 115 -22.36 46.93 13.85
N ASP A 116 -22.79 47.27 15.07
CA ASP A 116 -22.56 46.40 16.23
C ASP A 116 -23.40 45.12 16.15
N GLN A 117 -24.63 45.21 15.64
CA GLN A 117 -25.45 44.03 15.34
C GLN A 117 -24.81 43.16 14.26
N ALA A 118 -24.38 43.75 13.14
CA ALA A 118 -23.72 43.02 12.06
C ALA A 118 -22.42 42.34 12.53
N ARG A 119 -21.66 42.98 13.42
CA ARG A 119 -20.47 42.38 14.04
C ARG A 119 -20.84 41.20 14.92
N HIS A 120 -21.89 41.32 15.73
CA HIS A 120 -22.35 40.23 16.57
C HIS A 120 -22.81 39.02 15.76
N ASP A 121 -23.61 39.25 14.71
CA ASP A 121 -24.10 38.19 13.83
C ASP A 121 -22.96 37.50 13.07
N ALA A 122 -21.98 38.27 12.59
CA ALA A 122 -20.79 37.73 11.95
C ALA A 122 -19.95 36.87 12.93
N GLN A 123 -19.76 37.33 14.16
CA GLN A 123 -19.04 36.55 15.20
C GLN A 123 -19.75 35.24 15.53
N ASN A 124 -21.08 35.28 15.69
CA ASN A 124 -21.88 34.09 15.95
C ASN A 124 -21.81 33.10 14.77
N SER A 125 -21.88 33.60 13.54
CA SER A 125 -21.76 32.77 12.34
C SER A 125 -20.38 32.12 12.23
N ILE A 126 -19.30 32.85 12.49
CA ILE A 126 -17.94 32.32 12.50
C ILE A 126 -17.78 31.24 13.58
N ALA A 127 -18.29 31.49 14.79
CA ALA A 127 -18.24 30.51 15.88
C ALA A 127 -18.99 29.21 15.53
N ALA A 128 -20.20 29.33 14.97
CA ALA A 128 -20.99 28.18 14.53
C ALA A 128 -20.29 27.37 13.43
N MET A 129 -19.71 28.06 12.42
CA MET A 129 -18.93 27.40 11.37
C MET A 129 -17.69 26.70 11.92
N ALA A 130 -16.99 27.31 12.88
CA ALA A 130 -15.83 26.70 13.50
C ALA A 130 -16.19 25.42 14.27
N GLU A 131 -17.32 25.42 14.99
CA GLU A 131 -17.84 24.25 15.68
C GLU A 131 -18.21 23.12 14.70
N GLU A 132 -18.90 23.45 13.61
CA GLU A 132 -19.28 22.48 12.58
C GLU A 132 -18.04 21.88 11.89
N GLN A 133 -17.06 22.71 11.53
CA GLN A 133 -15.80 22.25 10.94
C GLN A 133 -15.04 21.33 11.90
N GLN A 134 -14.98 21.68 13.19
CA GLN A 134 -14.33 20.84 14.19
C GLN A 134 -15.06 19.49 14.37
N ALA A 135 -16.39 19.51 14.38
CA ALA A 135 -17.22 18.30 14.45
C ALA A 135 -17.00 17.40 13.21
N PHE A 136 -16.91 17.99 12.02
CA PHE A 136 -16.61 17.28 10.78
C PHE A 136 -15.23 16.62 10.83
N VAL A 137 -14.18 17.36 11.22
CA VAL A 137 -12.82 16.81 11.37
C VAL A 137 -12.80 15.66 12.39
N ASN A 138 -13.48 15.80 13.52
CA ASN A 138 -13.58 14.74 14.53
C ASN A 138 -14.30 13.50 13.98
N SER A 139 -15.38 13.68 13.21
CA SER A 139 -16.10 12.61 12.54
C SER A 139 -15.22 11.87 11.52
N CYS A 140 -14.47 12.60 10.70
CA CYS A 140 -13.52 12.04 9.75
C CYS A 140 -12.43 11.23 10.46
N ARG A 141 -11.84 11.76 11.56
CA ARG A 141 -10.85 11.03 12.36
C ARG A 141 -11.43 9.73 12.92
N LYS A 142 -12.64 9.78 13.48
CA LYS A 142 -13.32 8.59 14.03
C LYS A 142 -13.59 7.54 12.94
N ARG A 143 -14.06 7.96 11.76
CA ARG A 143 -14.27 7.05 10.62
C ARG A 143 -12.94 6.47 10.13
N GLY A 144 -11.88 7.27 10.07
CA GLY A 144 -10.53 6.83 9.73
C GLY A 144 -10.03 5.75 10.69
N GLN A 145 -10.16 5.96 12.00
CA GLN A 145 -9.78 4.96 13.00
C GLN A 145 -10.58 3.67 12.85
N GLN A 146 -11.90 3.76 12.67
CA GLN A 146 -12.75 2.58 12.46
C GLN A 146 -12.36 1.78 11.21
N LEU A 147 -11.95 2.45 10.13
CA LEU A 147 -11.48 1.78 8.92
C LEU A 147 -10.15 1.06 9.17
N MET A 148 -9.22 1.68 9.90
CA MET A 148 -7.95 1.05 10.26
C MET A 148 -8.16 -0.15 11.18
N ASP A 149 -9.01 -0.04 12.20
CA ASP A 149 -9.30 -1.15 13.12
C ASP A 149 -9.93 -2.34 12.38
N LYS A 150 -10.86 -2.07 11.46
CA LYS A 150 -11.47 -3.10 10.59
C LYS A 150 -10.43 -3.76 9.69
N ALA A 151 -9.61 -2.96 9.01
CA ALA A 151 -8.56 -3.47 8.12
C ALA A 151 -7.55 -4.34 8.89
N GLN A 152 -7.15 -3.92 10.10
CA GLN A 152 -6.27 -4.68 10.97
C GLN A 152 -6.91 -6.02 11.37
N THR A 153 -8.17 -6.00 11.79
CA THR A 153 -8.90 -7.21 12.18
C THR A 153 -9.03 -8.19 11.01
N GLU A 154 -9.35 -7.71 9.81
CA GLU A 154 -9.44 -8.53 8.60
C GLU A 154 -8.07 -9.09 8.19
N TYR A 155 -7.01 -8.29 8.32
CA TYR A 155 -5.64 -8.72 8.07
C TYR A 155 -5.23 -9.85 9.02
N ASP A 156 -5.43 -9.68 10.32
CA ASP A 156 -5.09 -10.67 11.34
C ASP A 156 -5.89 -11.97 11.15
N ALA A 157 -7.18 -11.87 10.77
CA ALA A 157 -8.01 -13.01 10.45
C ALA A 157 -7.48 -13.79 9.22
N LYS A 158 -7.10 -13.09 8.15
CA LYS A 158 -6.51 -13.71 6.95
C LYS A 158 -5.17 -14.36 7.25
N LEU A 159 -4.31 -13.71 8.04
CA LEU A 159 -3.02 -14.25 8.45
C LEU A 159 -3.21 -15.56 9.24
N LYS A 160 -4.16 -15.56 10.18
CA LYS A 160 -4.49 -16.75 10.97
C LYS A 160 -5.02 -17.89 10.10
N GLN A 161 -5.92 -17.59 9.17
CA GLN A 161 -6.46 -18.59 8.25
C GLN A 161 -5.36 -19.16 7.35
N ALA A 162 -4.52 -18.32 6.76
CA ALA A 162 -3.39 -18.76 5.96
C ALA A 162 -2.41 -19.64 6.76
N GLY A 163 -2.20 -19.33 8.05
CA GLY A 163 -1.40 -20.17 8.95
C GLY A 163 -2.02 -21.55 9.18
N ILE A 164 -3.34 -21.64 9.35
CA ILE A 164 -4.07 -22.91 9.50
C ILE A 164 -3.99 -23.72 8.21
N ASP A 165 -4.25 -23.10 7.06
CA ASP A 165 -4.22 -23.77 5.75
C ASP A 165 -2.81 -24.31 5.43
N ALA A 166 -1.77 -23.54 5.78
CA ALA A 166 -0.38 -23.98 5.64
C ALA A 166 -0.06 -25.17 6.55
N GLN A 167 -0.52 -25.17 7.81
CA GLN A 167 -0.35 -26.30 8.72
C GLN A 167 -1.06 -27.56 8.21
N HIS A 168 -2.28 -27.42 7.69
CA HIS A 168 -3.00 -28.52 7.06
C HIS A 168 -2.24 -29.08 5.87
N THR A 169 -1.76 -28.22 4.97
CA THR A 169 -0.98 -28.64 3.80
C THR A 169 0.28 -29.40 4.19
N ILE A 170 0.99 -28.94 5.24
CA ILE A 170 2.18 -29.62 5.77
C ILE A 170 1.82 -30.99 6.36
N GLN A 171 0.71 -31.07 7.11
CA GLN A 171 0.26 -32.31 7.72
C GLN A 171 -0.15 -33.34 6.66
N ASP A 172 -0.94 -32.94 5.67
CA ASP A 172 -1.36 -33.79 4.55
C ASP A 172 -0.15 -34.32 3.77
N ALA A 173 0.82 -33.44 3.47
CA ALA A 173 2.05 -33.84 2.80
C ALA A 173 2.90 -34.83 3.62
N LYS A 174 2.90 -34.67 4.96
CA LYS A 174 3.60 -35.60 5.85
C LYS A 174 2.92 -36.96 5.88
N GLU A 175 1.59 -37.00 5.97
CA GLU A 175 0.81 -38.24 5.95
C GLU A 175 0.97 -38.98 4.62
N GLU A 176 0.96 -38.26 3.50
CA GLU A 176 1.21 -38.83 2.17
C GLU A 176 2.64 -39.41 2.08
N ALA A 177 3.64 -38.68 2.56
CA ALA A 177 5.02 -39.16 2.59
C ALA A 177 5.19 -40.42 3.46
N GLU A 178 4.54 -40.46 4.63
CA GLU A 178 4.55 -41.63 5.52
C GLU A 178 3.86 -42.85 4.87
N SER A 179 2.73 -42.62 4.19
CA SER A 179 2.02 -43.65 3.43
C SER A 179 2.87 -44.24 2.30
N ILE A 180 3.50 -43.38 1.48
CA ILE A 180 4.41 -43.81 0.41
C ILE A 180 5.58 -44.61 0.97
N LEU A 181 6.19 -44.13 2.06
CA LEU A 181 7.29 -44.83 2.72
C LEU A 181 6.88 -46.21 3.24
N ALA A 182 5.69 -46.32 3.84
CA ALA A 182 5.14 -47.60 4.31
C ALA A 182 4.90 -48.57 3.15
N SER A 183 4.28 -48.11 2.06
CA SER A 183 4.07 -48.92 0.85
C SER A 183 5.38 -49.37 0.20
N ALA A 184 6.38 -48.50 0.13
CA ALA A 184 7.70 -48.82 -0.41
C ALA A 184 8.42 -49.87 0.45
N LYS A 185 8.37 -49.74 1.78
CA LYS A 185 8.91 -50.75 2.71
C LYS A 185 8.23 -52.09 2.55
N HIS A 186 6.89 -52.11 2.47
CA HIS A 186 6.14 -53.35 2.31
C HIS A 186 6.47 -54.05 0.98
N THR A 187 6.49 -53.29 -0.12
CA THR A 187 6.87 -53.81 -1.43
C THR A 187 8.29 -54.36 -1.44
N SER A 188 9.25 -53.64 -0.84
CA SER A 188 10.64 -54.07 -0.74
C SER A 188 10.79 -55.35 0.07
N GLN A 189 10.05 -55.47 1.17
CA GLN A 189 10.05 -56.69 1.99
C GLN A 189 9.49 -57.89 1.23
N ASN A 190 8.38 -57.72 0.51
CA ASN A 190 7.79 -58.77 -0.31
C ASN A 190 8.76 -59.24 -1.41
N ILE A 191 9.49 -58.31 -2.06
CA ILE A 191 10.50 -58.65 -3.06
C ILE A 191 11.64 -59.44 -2.42
N LEU A 192 12.13 -59.03 -1.25
CA LEU A 192 13.20 -59.71 -0.54
C LEU A 192 12.79 -61.13 -0.14
N ASP A 193 11.58 -61.31 0.37
CA ASP A 193 11.08 -62.62 0.80
C ASP A 193 10.85 -63.55 -0.40
N ALA A 194 10.33 -63.02 -1.52
CA ALA A 194 10.22 -63.77 -2.77
C ALA A 194 11.60 -64.17 -3.34
N ALA A 195 12.60 -63.30 -3.22
CA ALA A 195 13.97 -63.61 -3.63
C ALA A 195 14.59 -64.71 -2.76
N LYS A 196 14.39 -64.68 -1.43
CA LYS A 196 14.82 -65.73 -0.51
C LYS A 196 14.20 -67.08 -0.85
N GLN A 197 12.88 -67.13 -1.02
CA GLN A 197 12.18 -68.37 -1.40
C GLN A 197 12.69 -68.95 -2.72
N LYS A 198 12.95 -68.09 -3.72
CA LYS A 198 13.55 -68.54 -4.99
C LYS A 198 14.96 -69.08 -4.80
N SER A 199 15.78 -68.44 -3.97
CA SER A 199 17.13 -68.92 -3.65
C SER A 199 17.07 -70.31 -3.01
N GLU A 200 16.24 -70.47 -1.98
CA GLU A 200 16.07 -71.76 -1.29
C GLU A 200 15.58 -72.86 -2.25
N ALA A 201 14.64 -72.54 -3.14
CA ALA A 201 14.16 -73.49 -4.16
C ALA A 201 15.26 -73.89 -5.15
N ILE A 202 16.13 -72.95 -5.55
CA ILE A 202 17.29 -73.23 -6.40
C ILE A 202 18.28 -74.14 -5.68
N ASP A 203 18.58 -73.87 -4.41
CA ASP A 203 19.50 -74.68 -3.60
C ASP A 203 18.98 -76.12 -3.40
N GLN A 204 17.68 -76.27 -3.11
CA GLN A 204 17.05 -77.58 -2.99
C GLN A 204 17.11 -78.35 -4.32
N ARG A 205 16.79 -77.69 -5.44
CA ARG A 205 16.87 -78.31 -6.77
C ARG A 205 18.30 -78.68 -7.15
N GLY A 206 19.27 -77.82 -6.83
CA GLY A 206 20.69 -78.11 -7.02
C GLY A 206 21.13 -79.35 -6.23
N THR A 207 20.71 -79.45 -4.97
CA THR A 207 20.98 -80.62 -4.12
C THR A 207 20.37 -81.90 -4.70
N GLN A 208 19.12 -81.85 -5.17
CA GLN A 208 18.46 -83.00 -5.82
C GLN A 208 19.18 -83.45 -7.09
N ILE A 209 19.61 -82.51 -7.93
CA ILE A 209 20.36 -82.83 -9.15
C ILE A 209 21.70 -83.49 -8.81
N ILE A 210 22.42 -82.97 -7.82
CA ILE A 210 23.69 -83.56 -7.36
C ILE A 210 23.45 -85.00 -6.86
N GLU A 211 22.40 -85.24 -6.10
CA GLU A 211 22.12 -86.56 -5.55
C GLU A 211 21.68 -87.56 -6.64
N GLN A 212 20.87 -87.12 -7.61
CA GLN A 212 20.54 -87.92 -8.79
C GLN A 212 21.78 -88.26 -9.62
N ALA A 213 22.69 -87.30 -9.80
CA ALA A 213 23.94 -87.50 -10.51
C ALA A 213 24.85 -88.52 -9.78
N LYS A 214 24.96 -88.43 -8.45
CA LYS A 214 25.69 -89.43 -7.64
C LYS A 214 25.07 -90.81 -7.76
N GLN A 215 23.75 -90.94 -7.68
CA GLN A 215 23.08 -92.23 -7.81
C GLN A 215 23.30 -92.83 -9.21
N THR A 216 23.20 -92.01 -10.25
CA THR A 216 23.47 -92.43 -11.64
C THR A 216 24.91 -92.91 -11.78
N ALA A 217 25.88 -92.15 -11.25
CA ALA A 217 27.28 -92.54 -11.26
C ALA A 217 27.52 -93.84 -10.50
N ALA A 218 26.89 -94.03 -9.33
CA ALA A 218 26.99 -95.26 -8.56
C ALA A 218 26.42 -96.47 -9.32
N ASN A 219 25.27 -96.31 -9.98
CA ASN A 219 24.67 -97.36 -10.81
C ASN A 219 25.58 -97.72 -11.99
N MET A 220 26.15 -96.72 -12.69
CA MET A 220 27.09 -96.95 -13.78
C MET A 220 28.35 -97.70 -13.31
N ILE A 221 28.86 -97.38 -12.12
CA ILE A 221 29.99 -98.10 -11.53
C ILE A 221 29.61 -99.55 -11.22
N ALA A 222 28.43 -99.79 -10.64
CA ALA A 222 27.95 -101.14 -10.34
C ALA A 222 27.72 -101.97 -11.62
N ASP A 223 27.15 -101.38 -12.66
CA ASP A 223 26.95 -102.03 -13.96
C ASP A 223 28.30 -102.36 -14.61
N ALA A 224 29.27 -101.45 -14.55
CA ALA A 224 30.63 -101.70 -15.05
C ALA A 224 31.34 -102.82 -14.27
N GLN A 225 31.17 -102.88 -12.94
CA GLN A 225 31.69 -103.98 -12.11
C GLN A 225 31.04 -105.30 -12.48
N LYS A 226 29.73 -105.33 -12.67
CA LYS A 226 29.02 -106.54 -13.10
C LYS A 226 29.50 -107.01 -14.48
N GLN A 227 29.63 -106.11 -15.45
CA GLN A 227 30.19 -106.43 -16.77
C GLN A 227 31.63 -106.96 -16.66
N GLN A 228 32.45 -106.38 -15.78
CA GLN A 228 33.80 -106.87 -15.52
C GLN A 228 33.79 -108.30 -14.95
N ASP A 229 32.89 -108.61 -14.03
CA ASP A 229 32.75 -109.94 -13.44
C ASP A 229 32.20 -110.95 -14.45
N ASP A 230 31.21 -110.57 -15.27
CA ASP A 230 30.68 -111.39 -16.36
C ASP A 230 31.79 -111.73 -17.38
N ILE A 231 32.57 -110.73 -17.82
CA ILE A 231 33.73 -110.94 -18.71
C ILE A 231 34.77 -111.85 -18.06
N ARG A 232 35.06 -111.67 -16.76
CA ARG A 232 35.99 -112.55 -16.03
C ARG A 232 35.48 -113.98 -15.98
N HIS A 233 34.18 -114.18 -15.77
CA HIS A 233 33.58 -115.50 -15.73
C HIS A 233 33.61 -116.17 -17.10
N GLU A 234 33.20 -115.46 -18.16
CA GLU A 234 33.30 -115.95 -19.54
C GLU A 234 34.75 -116.30 -19.92
N CYS A 235 35.71 -115.45 -19.56
CA CYS A 235 37.12 -115.70 -19.83
C CYS A 235 37.63 -116.93 -19.05
N ALA A 236 37.25 -117.08 -17.77
CA ALA A 236 37.58 -118.26 -16.98
C ALA A 236 36.98 -119.53 -17.58
N GLN A 237 35.75 -119.47 -18.09
CA GLN A 237 35.08 -120.60 -18.71
C GLN A 237 35.73 -120.97 -20.05
N GLN A 238 36.06 -119.99 -20.90
CA GLN A 238 36.83 -120.23 -22.13
C GLN A 238 38.20 -120.84 -21.85
N VAL A 239 38.89 -120.39 -20.79
CA VAL A 239 40.16 -120.99 -20.36
C VAL A 239 39.96 -122.44 -19.91
N ALA A 240 38.89 -122.73 -19.16
CA ALA A 240 38.57 -124.10 -18.73
C ALA A 240 38.22 -125.02 -19.91
N ASP A 241 37.41 -124.54 -20.86
CA ASP A 241 37.06 -125.27 -22.08
C ASP A 241 38.31 -125.55 -22.93
N ALA A 242 39.19 -124.55 -23.11
CA ALA A 242 40.45 -124.71 -23.82
C ALA A 242 41.40 -125.70 -23.10
N GLN A 243 41.41 -125.73 -21.76
CA GLN A 243 42.16 -126.71 -20.99
C GLN A 243 41.62 -128.12 -21.20
N GLN A 244 40.30 -128.33 -21.16
CA GLN A 244 39.69 -129.62 -21.46
C GLN A 244 39.98 -130.08 -22.89
N GLU A 245 39.92 -129.17 -23.87
CA GLU A 245 40.26 -129.49 -25.25
C GLU A 245 41.74 -129.88 -25.38
N THR A 246 42.62 -129.16 -24.69
CA THR A 246 44.06 -129.49 -24.62
C THR A 246 44.30 -130.86 -23.99
N GLU A 247 43.62 -131.18 -22.88
CA GLU A 247 43.67 -132.50 -22.23
C GLU A 247 43.15 -133.61 -23.16
N HIS A 248 42.06 -133.36 -23.89
CA HIS A 248 41.55 -134.29 -24.89
C HIS A 248 42.57 -134.53 -26.01
N TYR A 249 43.19 -133.48 -26.55
CA TYR A 249 44.25 -133.63 -27.56
C TYR A 249 45.50 -134.34 -27.00
N GLN A 250 45.84 -134.13 -25.73
CA GLN A 250 46.93 -134.88 -25.07
C GLN A 250 46.57 -136.37 -24.95
N GLN A 251 45.36 -136.71 -24.50
CA GLN A 251 44.89 -138.09 -24.44
C GLN A 251 44.86 -138.75 -25.83
N LEU A 252 44.39 -138.03 -26.85
CA LEU A 252 44.38 -138.50 -28.24
C LEU A 252 45.81 -138.71 -28.75
N ARG A 253 46.72 -137.77 -28.48
CA ARG A 253 48.15 -137.91 -28.81
C ARG A 253 48.75 -139.13 -28.13
N ASP A 254 48.49 -139.32 -26.83
CA ASP A 254 49.01 -140.45 -26.06
C ASP A 254 48.42 -141.78 -26.54
N HIS A 255 47.15 -141.79 -26.95
CA HIS A 255 46.50 -142.93 -27.59
C HIS A 255 47.15 -143.27 -28.93
N ILE A 256 47.34 -142.28 -29.82
CA ILE A 256 48.02 -142.46 -31.12
C ILE A 256 49.47 -142.92 -30.91
N LEU A 257 50.19 -142.36 -29.95
CA LEU A 257 51.55 -142.80 -29.61
C LEU A 257 51.54 -144.24 -29.07
N GLY A 258 50.54 -144.61 -28.27
CA GLY A 258 50.31 -145.98 -27.82
C GLY A 258 50.06 -146.93 -28.99
N GLU A 259 49.17 -146.57 -29.92
CA GLU A 259 48.90 -147.35 -31.14
C GLU A 259 50.12 -147.46 -32.05
N LEU A 260 50.88 -146.37 -32.24
CA LEU A 260 52.13 -146.38 -33.00
C LEU A 260 53.19 -147.26 -32.33
N ASN A 261 53.25 -147.27 -31.00
CA ASN A 261 54.15 -148.14 -30.27
C ASN A 261 53.71 -149.61 -30.38
N ASP A 262 52.42 -149.92 -30.33
CA ASP A 262 51.88 -151.26 -30.59
C ASP A 262 52.17 -151.71 -32.03
N ILE A 263 52.04 -150.81 -33.01
CA ILE A 263 52.41 -151.05 -34.41
C ILE A 263 53.93 -151.29 -34.53
N ALA A 264 54.76 -150.48 -33.88
CA ALA A 264 56.22 -150.68 -33.84
C ALA A 264 56.59 -152.02 -33.19
N THR A 265 55.87 -152.42 -32.14
CA THR A 265 56.04 -153.71 -31.46
C THR A 265 55.63 -154.87 -32.37
N ARG A 266 54.53 -154.74 -33.12
CA ARG A 266 54.09 -155.70 -34.15
C ARG A 266 55.05 -155.76 -35.35
N LEU A 267 55.63 -154.63 -35.76
CA LEU A 267 56.66 -154.55 -36.81
C LEU A 267 57.98 -155.20 -36.38
N ASN A 268 58.35 -155.10 -35.10
CA ASN A 268 59.49 -155.84 -34.54
C ASN A 268 59.23 -157.35 -34.39
N GLN A 269 57.96 -157.78 -34.46
CA GLN A 269 57.57 -159.19 -34.43
C GLN A 269 57.31 -159.76 -35.84
N LEU A 270 57.43 -158.95 -36.90
CA LEU A 270 57.36 -159.42 -38.28
C LEU A 270 58.74 -159.98 -38.72
N PRO A 271 58.80 -161.22 -39.24
CA PRO A 271 60.06 -161.87 -39.61
C PRO A 271 60.70 -161.16 -40.81
N ARG A 272 61.87 -160.56 -40.59
CA ARG A 272 62.70 -160.02 -41.67
C ARG A 272 63.26 -161.18 -42.50
N THR A 273 62.77 -161.33 -43.71
CA THR A 273 63.33 -162.24 -44.72
C THR A 273 64.53 -161.61 -45.42
N ALA A 274 65.72 -162.13 -45.13
CA ALA A 274 66.91 -162.14 -45.98
C ALA A 274 67.75 -163.33 -45.49
N ALA A 275 68.29 -164.23 -46.32
CA ALA A 275 68.53 -164.21 -47.74
C ALA A 275 68.54 -165.66 -48.29
N HIS A 276 68.25 -165.82 -49.58
CA HIS A 276 68.54 -167.05 -50.33
C HIS A 276 70.00 -167.08 -50.80
N PRO A 277 70.56 -168.27 -51.10
CA PRO A 277 72.00 -168.56 -50.99
C PRO A 277 72.77 -168.35 -52.31
N SER A 278 74.10 -168.41 -52.24
CA SER A 278 74.86 -169.18 -53.25
C SER A 278 76.23 -169.67 -52.76
N LYS A 279 76.39 -171.01 -52.84
CA LYS A 279 77.62 -171.83 -52.95
C LYS A 279 78.56 -172.07 -51.76
N GLN A 280 78.88 -173.38 -51.68
CA GLN A 280 80.00 -174.13 -51.08
C GLN A 280 80.00 -174.33 -49.56
#